data_AF-A0A251U991-F1
#
_entry.id   AF-A0A251U991-F1
#
_cell.length_a   1.000
_cell.length_b   1.000
_cell.length_c   1.000
_cell.angle_alpha   90.00
_cell.angle_beta   90.00
_cell.angle_gamma   90.00
#
_symmetry.space_group_name_H-M   'P 1'
#
loop_
_entity.id
_entity.type
_entity.pdbx_description
1 polymer ?
#
loop_
_entity_poly.entity_id
_entity_poly.type
_entity_poly.pdbx_seq_one_letter_code
_entity_poly.pdbx_strand_id
1 'polypeptide(L)'
;MWIVLEFTQTESIIATWNNSQSLSIGVSLSAGVSLGVSFEAEEIPFVANTTLELSLSTEYGSSHEWGTANTKEHSSMASYIVPVPPLTTMKLSLMVSKGACDVPFDYTERVLLSNGEWVTREKDDGMYKGLNTLKFDFHSSKVGYQPGLGQVIGDQ
;
A
#
# COMPACT_ATOMS: atom_id res chain seq x y z
N MET A 1 -30.49 3.00 20.19
CA MET A 1 -30.44 2.78 18.73
C MET A 1 -28.98 2.71 18.32
N TRP A 2 -28.59 1.90 17.34
CA TRP A 2 -27.23 1.90 16.81
C TRP A 2 -27.27 2.29 15.33
N ILE A 3 -26.21 2.94 14.88
CA ILE A 3 -25.99 3.30 13.48
C ILE A 3 -24.75 2.54 13.01
N VAL A 4 -24.84 1.94 11.84
CA VAL A 4 -23.69 1.32 11.17
C VAL A 4 -23.16 2.33 10.15
N LEU A 5 -21.86 2.58 10.20
CA LEU A 5 -21.18 3.45 9.25
C LEU A 5 -20.16 2.60 8.48
N GLU A 6 -20.24 2.67 7.16
CA GLU A 6 -19.35 1.98 6.25
C GLU A 6 -18.45 3.01 5.56
N PHE A 7 -17.17 2.70 5.51
CA PHE A 7 -16.13 3.54 4.94
C PHE A 7 -15.37 2.74 3.90
N THR A 8 -15.13 3.37 2.76
CA THR A 8 -14.31 2.82 1.68
C THR A 8 -13.24 3.83 1.35
N GLN A 9 -11.99 3.41 1.39
CA GLN A 9 -10.86 4.23 0.98
C GLN A 9 -10.08 3.51 -0.11
N THR A 10 -9.95 4.18 -1.25
CA THR A 10 -9.09 3.73 -2.35
C THR A 10 -7.77 4.47 -2.28
N GLU A 11 -6.68 3.72 -2.28
CA GLU A 11 -5.31 4.24 -2.30
C GLU A 11 -4.52 3.59 -3.43
N SER A 12 -3.62 4.35 -4.03
CA SER A 12 -2.64 3.80 -4.95
C SER A 12 -1.50 3.17 -4.16
N ILE A 13 -1.38 1.85 -4.25
CA ILE A 13 -0.23 1.08 -3.80
C ILE A 13 0.82 1.12 -4.91
N ILE A 14 2.01 1.60 -4.56
CA ILE A 14 3.17 1.59 -5.47
C ILE A 14 4.08 0.47 -4.99
N ALA A 15 4.34 -0.48 -5.87
CA ALA A 15 5.22 -1.62 -5.63
C ALA A 15 6.35 -1.64 -6.67
N THR A 16 7.59 -1.70 -6.20
CA THR A 16 8.77 -1.77 -7.07
C THR A 16 9.68 -2.89 -6.61
N TRP A 17 10.15 -3.69 -7.57
CA TRP A 17 11.20 -4.67 -7.37
C TRP A 17 12.46 -4.16 -8.03
N ASN A 18 13.54 -4.09 -7.26
CA ASN A 18 14.82 -3.59 -7.72
C ASN A 18 15.97 -4.37 -7.06
N ASN A 19 17.21 -4.13 -7.48
CA ASN A 19 18.40 -4.67 -6.85
C ASN A 19 19.39 -3.54 -6.45
N SER A 20 20.35 -3.87 -5.61
CA SER A 20 21.29 -2.90 -5.03
C SER A 20 22.31 -2.34 -6.04
N GLN A 21 22.63 -3.11 -7.09
CA GLN A 21 23.60 -2.74 -8.12
C GLN A 21 22.89 -2.43 -9.45
N SER A 22 23.08 -1.23 -9.99
CA SER A 22 22.35 -0.64 -11.13
C SER A 22 22.55 -1.31 -12.52
N LEU A 23 23.05 -2.54 -12.59
CA LEU A 23 23.22 -3.36 -13.81
C LEU A 23 22.76 -4.80 -13.49
N SER A 24 21.87 -5.50 -14.20
CA SER A 24 21.14 -5.21 -15.45
C SER A 24 20.06 -6.29 -15.68
N ILE A 25 19.01 -6.37 -14.86
CA ILE A 25 17.78 -7.01 -15.32
C ILE A 25 17.07 -5.99 -16.21
N GLY A 26 17.20 -6.15 -17.53
CA GLY A 26 16.55 -5.30 -18.54
C GLY A 26 17.44 -4.30 -19.30
N VAL A 27 18.75 -4.27 -19.06
CA VAL A 27 19.67 -3.40 -19.84
C VAL A 27 20.82 -4.22 -20.40
N SER A 28 20.67 -4.72 -21.62
CA SER A 28 21.82 -5.05 -22.46
C SER A 28 21.48 -4.88 -23.93
N LEU A 29 21.20 -3.64 -24.34
CA LEU A 29 21.45 -3.22 -25.72
C LEU A 29 22.21 -1.89 -25.67
N SER A 30 23.38 -1.87 -26.28
CA SER A 30 24.07 -0.64 -26.67
C SER A 30 23.04 0.33 -27.26
N ALA A 31 22.95 1.54 -26.70
CA ALA A 31 22.02 2.63 -27.07
C ALA A 31 20.71 2.78 -26.27
N GLY A 32 20.75 2.66 -24.93
CA GLY A 32 19.75 3.30 -24.07
C GLY A 32 18.34 2.72 -24.14
N VAL A 33 18.20 1.44 -24.53
CA VAL A 33 16.93 0.72 -24.50
C VAL A 33 16.84 -0.07 -23.19
N SER A 34 15.96 0.36 -22.29
CA SER A 34 15.48 -0.49 -21.20
C SER A 34 14.47 -1.48 -21.77
N LEU A 35 14.83 -2.75 -21.82
CA LEU A 35 13.88 -3.82 -22.07
C LEU A 35 13.24 -4.16 -20.72
N GLY A 36 11.99 -3.78 -20.52
CA GLY A 36 11.24 -4.18 -19.32
C GLY A 36 11.26 -5.70 -19.20
N VAL A 37 11.75 -6.21 -18.07
CA VAL A 37 11.73 -7.64 -17.77
C VAL A 37 10.50 -7.90 -16.92
N SER A 38 9.56 -8.65 -17.48
CA SER A 38 8.40 -9.14 -16.74
C SER A 38 8.76 -10.44 -16.02
N PHE A 39 8.31 -10.56 -14.78
CA PHE A 39 8.40 -11.78 -13.99
C PHE A 39 7.07 -12.06 -13.30
N GLU A 40 6.86 -13.30 -12.91
CA GLU A 40 5.66 -13.71 -12.19
C GLU A 40 6.00 -13.87 -10.70
N ALA A 41 5.21 -13.26 -9.82
CA ALA A 41 5.27 -13.46 -8.37
C ALA A 41 3.88 -13.86 -7.86
N GLU A 42 3.80 -15.00 -7.17
CA GLU A 42 2.56 -15.50 -6.58
C GLU A 42 2.26 -14.89 -5.21
N GLU A 43 3.27 -14.33 -4.56
CA GLU A 43 3.19 -13.76 -3.22
C GLU A 43 3.85 -12.39 -3.19
N ILE A 44 3.14 -11.40 -2.64
CA ILE A 44 3.63 -10.05 -2.47
C ILE A 44 3.68 -9.75 -0.98
N PRO A 45 4.79 -9.17 -0.47
CA PRO A 45 4.82 -8.76 0.92
C PRO A 45 3.66 -7.82 1.23
N PHE A 46 3.06 -7.99 2.40
CA PHE A 46 2.05 -7.13 3.01
C PHE A 46 2.36 -6.97 4.51
N VAL A 47 1.95 -5.87 5.13
CA VAL A 47 2.13 -5.68 6.58
C VAL A 47 0.75 -5.75 7.23
N ALA A 48 0.50 -6.84 7.96
CA ALA A 48 -0.71 -7.03 8.73
C ALA A 48 -0.48 -6.60 10.18
N ASN A 49 -1.11 -5.49 10.59
CA ASN A 49 -1.02 -4.87 11.92
C ASN A 49 0.41 -4.46 12.34
N THR A 50 1.27 -5.43 12.66
CA THR A 50 2.64 -5.29 13.15
C THR A 50 3.60 -6.34 12.60
N THR A 51 3.12 -7.32 11.83
CA THR A 51 3.93 -8.41 11.25
C THR A 51 3.98 -8.29 9.74
N LEU A 52 5.18 -8.52 9.19
CA LEU A 52 5.36 -8.74 7.76
C LEU A 52 4.78 -10.12 7.43
N GLU A 53 3.82 -10.13 6.50
CA GLU A 53 3.19 -11.32 5.97
C GLU A 53 3.32 -11.34 4.44
N LEU A 54 3.04 -12.49 3.83
CA LEU A 54 2.97 -12.63 2.38
C LEU A 54 1.49 -12.77 2.01
N SER A 55 1.02 -11.90 1.11
CA SER A 55 -0.35 -11.96 0.59
C SER A 55 -0.35 -12.60 -0.79
N LEU A 56 -1.37 -13.44 -1.05
CA LEU A 56 -1.55 -14.08 -2.35
C LEU A 56 -1.81 -13.04 -3.44
N SER A 57 -1.15 -13.21 -4.58
CA SER A 57 -1.18 -12.29 -5.72
C SER A 57 -2.53 -12.19 -6.43
N THR A 58 -3.57 -12.93 -6.00
CA THR A 58 -4.92 -12.85 -6.60
C THR A 58 -5.49 -11.42 -6.58
N GLU A 59 -5.10 -10.60 -5.61
CA GLU A 59 -5.50 -9.18 -5.53
C GLU A 59 -4.59 -8.25 -6.37
N TYR A 60 -3.36 -8.68 -6.63
CA TYR A 60 -2.29 -7.86 -7.20
C TYR A 60 -1.81 -8.32 -8.57
N GLY A 61 -2.40 -9.35 -9.16
CA GLY A 61 -1.90 -10.00 -10.38
C GLY A 61 -0.54 -10.67 -10.15
N SER A 62 -0.24 -11.70 -10.95
CA SER A 62 1.04 -12.40 -10.85
C SER A 62 2.16 -11.72 -11.64
N SER A 63 1.83 -11.00 -12.71
CA SER A 63 2.83 -10.42 -13.62
C SER A 63 3.27 -9.02 -13.17
N HIS A 64 4.58 -8.82 -13.03
CA HIS A 64 5.20 -7.57 -12.61
C HIS A 64 6.38 -7.21 -13.50
N GLU A 65 6.62 -5.91 -13.66
CA GLU A 65 7.79 -5.40 -14.38
C GLU A 65 8.90 -5.01 -13.39
N TRP A 66 10.10 -5.53 -13.63
CA TRP A 66 11.29 -5.24 -12.84
C TRP A 66 11.77 -3.80 -13.05
N GLY A 67 12.19 -3.13 -11.98
CA GLY A 67 12.73 -1.76 -12.04
C GLY A 67 11.67 -0.68 -12.29
N THR A 68 10.44 -1.07 -12.61
CA THR A 68 9.32 -0.17 -12.85
C THR A 68 8.39 -0.16 -11.64
N ALA A 69 7.91 1.03 -11.28
CA ALA A 69 6.93 1.22 -10.22
C ALA A 69 5.56 0.73 -10.71
N ASN A 70 5.12 -0.42 -10.23
CA ASN A 70 3.79 -0.95 -10.51
C ASN A 70 2.80 -0.26 -9.57
N THR A 71 1.90 0.55 -10.14
CA THR A 71 0.85 1.24 -9.38
C THR A 71 -0.43 0.44 -9.49
N LYS A 72 -1.01 0.02 -8.36
CA LYS A 72 -2.33 -0.60 -8.30
C LYS A 72 -3.22 0.15 -7.33
N GLU A 73 -4.48 0.33 -7.69
CA GLU A 73 -5.48 0.84 -6.77
C GLU A 73 -5.92 -0.28 -5.83
N HIS A 74 -5.83 -0.04 -4.53
CA HIS A 74 -6.34 -0.93 -3.51
C HIS A 74 -7.41 -0.21 -2.71
N SER A 75 -8.58 -0.83 -2.61
CA SER A 75 -9.71 -0.31 -1.87
C SER A 75 -9.89 -1.11 -0.59
N SER A 76 -9.78 -0.44 0.55
CA SER A 76 -10.04 -1.06 1.85
C SER A 76 -11.36 -0.55 2.41
N MET A 77 -12.16 -1.49 2.92
CA MET A 77 -13.44 -1.21 3.54
C MET A 77 -13.34 -1.39 5.06
N ALA A 78 -13.99 -0.51 5.81
CA ALA A 78 -14.08 -0.59 7.26
C ALA A 78 -15.51 -0.26 7.71
N SER A 79 -16.02 -1.03 8.67
CA SER A 79 -17.33 -0.79 9.28
C SER A 79 -17.19 -0.47 10.76
N TYR A 80 -17.99 0.49 11.24
CA TYR A 80 -18.01 0.87 12.65
C TYR A 80 -19.45 1.04 13.14
N ILE A 81 -19.76 0.36 14.25
CA ILE A 81 -21.08 0.41 14.89
C ILE A 81 -21.03 1.45 16.01
N VAL A 82 -21.79 2.53 15.83
CA VAL A 82 -21.91 3.60 16.84
C VAL A 82 -23.19 3.38 17.65
N PRO A 83 -23.12 3.10 18.96
CA PRO A 83 -24.29 3.17 19.82
C PRO A 83 -24.69 4.64 20.00
N VAL A 84 -25.94 4.98 19.68
CA VAL A 84 -26.49 6.33 19.82
C VAL A 84 -27.58 6.31 20.90
N PRO A 85 -27.27 6.80 22.11
CA PRO A 85 -28.28 6.98 23.15
C PRO A 85 -29.37 7.97 22.70
N PRO A 86 -30.60 7.85 23.25
CA PRO A 86 -31.68 8.80 22.96
C PRO A 86 -31.27 10.24 23.24
N LEU A 87 -31.69 11.18 22.38
CA LEU A 87 -31.46 12.62 22.52
C LEU A 87 -29.96 13.00 22.60
N THR A 88 -29.09 12.24 21.93
CA THR A 88 -27.66 12.54 21.85
C THR A 88 -27.20 12.63 20.40
N THR A 89 -26.19 13.47 20.19
CA THR A 89 -25.45 13.53 18.94
C THR A 89 -24.07 12.93 19.18
N MET A 90 -23.68 11.96 18.36
CA MET A 90 -22.36 11.36 18.38
C MET A 90 -21.51 11.95 17.25
N LYS A 91 -20.24 12.25 17.53
CA LYS A 91 -19.22 12.59 16.54
C LYS A 91 -18.32 11.38 16.37
N LEU A 92 -18.16 10.92 15.13
CA LEU A 92 -17.19 9.91 14.76
C LEU A 92 -16.01 10.58 14.04
N SER A 93 -14.80 10.24 14.46
CA SER A 93 -13.55 10.60 13.80
C SER A 93 -12.86 9.32 13.33
N LEU A 94 -12.51 9.27 12.06
CA LEU A 94 -11.75 8.19 11.44
C LEU A 94 -10.34 8.69 11.15
N MET A 95 -9.33 7.98 11.63
CA MET A 95 -7.92 8.20 11.30
C MET A 95 -7.42 7.01 10.48
N VAL A 96 -6.78 7.29 9.36
CA VAL A 96 -6.17 6.28 8.50
C VAL A 96 -4.67 6.42 8.59
N SER A 97 -3.99 5.35 9.02
CA SER A 97 -2.52 5.28 8.99
C SER A 97 -2.07 4.48 7.77
N LYS A 98 -1.12 5.05 7.02
CA LYS A 98 -0.54 4.47 5.80
C LYS A 98 0.90 4.08 6.07
N GLY A 99 1.21 2.79 5.92
CA GLY A 99 2.55 2.23 6.12
C GLY A 99 3.21 1.82 4.81
N ALA A 100 4.50 2.07 4.68
CA ALA A 100 5.35 1.54 3.61
C ALA A 100 6.43 0.65 4.21
N CYS A 101 6.80 -0.42 3.51
CA CYS A 101 7.90 -1.29 3.93
C CYS A 101 8.86 -1.59 2.79
N ASP A 102 10.13 -1.73 3.18
CA ASP A 102 11.21 -2.21 2.34
C ASP A 102 11.52 -3.65 2.77
N VAL A 103 11.44 -4.60 1.83
CA VAL A 103 11.63 -6.04 2.10
C VAL A 103 12.75 -6.58 1.21
N PRO A 104 13.89 -7.01 1.78
CA PRO A 104 14.94 -7.64 0.99
C PRO A 104 14.50 -9.01 0.48
N PHE A 105 14.97 -9.41 -0.70
CA PHE A 105 14.71 -10.72 -1.28
C PHE A 105 15.87 -11.22 -2.11
N ASP A 106 15.98 -12.55 -2.21
CA ASP A 106 16.92 -13.23 -3.08
C ASP A 106 16.23 -13.62 -4.39
N TYR A 107 16.95 -13.65 -5.50
CA TYR A 107 16.41 -14.00 -6.80
C TYR A 107 17.41 -14.73 -7.69
N THR A 108 16.89 -15.45 -8.68
CA THR A 108 17.70 -16.11 -9.71
C THR A 108 17.51 -15.43 -11.05
N GLU A 109 18.60 -14.92 -11.62
CA GLU A 109 18.63 -14.31 -12.94
C GLU A 109 19.07 -15.34 -13.98
N ARG A 110 18.36 -15.42 -15.12
CA ARG A 110 18.75 -16.25 -16.27
C ARG A 110 18.86 -15.39 -17.52
N VAL A 111 20.06 -15.32 -18.11
CA VAL A 111 20.37 -14.47 -19.28
C VAL A 111 20.84 -15.32 -20.44
N LEU A 112 20.33 -15.03 -21.65
CA LEU A 112 20.85 -15.56 -22.89
C LEU A 112 21.95 -14.61 -23.41
N LEU A 113 23.18 -15.09 -23.43
CA LEU A 113 24.31 -14.36 -23.97
C LEU A 113 24.25 -14.30 -25.50
N SER A 114 24.96 -13.33 -26.09
CA SER A 114 25.03 -13.15 -27.54
C SER A 114 25.66 -14.34 -28.29
N ASN A 115 26.42 -15.19 -27.59
CA ASN A 115 26.95 -16.45 -28.10
C ASN A 115 25.93 -17.61 -28.07
N GLY A 116 24.69 -17.36 -27.63
CA GLY A 116 23.62 -18.36 -27.52
C GLY A 116 23.66 -19.18 -26.23
N GLU A 117 24.56 -18.88 -25.31
CA GLU A 117 24.70 -19.59 -24.03
C GLU A 117 23.77 -19.02 -22.96
N TRP A 118 23.16 -19.90 -22.18
CA TRP A 118 22.38 -19.50 -21.00
C TRP A 118 23.28 -19.43 -19.77
N VAL A 119 23.34 -18.26 -19.15
CA VAL A 119 24.00 -18.07 -17.84
C VAL A 119 22.95 -17.83 -16.78
N THR A 120 23.04 -18.58 -15.68
CA THR A 120 22.17 -18.43 -14.51
C THR A 120 22.98 -17.93 -13.32
N ARG A 121 22.46 -16.96 -12.58
CA ARG A 121 23.12 -16.37 -11.40
C ARG A 121 22.12 -16.24 -10.26
N GLU A 122 22.53 -16.69 -9.08
CA GLU A 122 21.83 -16.38 -7.83
C GLU A 122 22.29 -15.00 -7.33
N LYS A 123 21.34 -14.24 -6.79
CA LYS A 123 21.50 -12.86 -6.34
C LYS A 123 20.79 -12.69 -5.01
N ASP A 124 21.44 -12.00 -4.08
CA ASP A 124 21.00 -11.78 -2.71
C ASP A 124 20.75 -10.28 -2.43
N ASP A 125 20.65 -9.48 -3.48
CA ASP A 125 20.64 -8.03 -3.43
C ASP A 125 19.32 -7.41 -3.87
N GLY A 126 18.26 -8.20 -3.92
CA GLY A 126 16.90 -7.76 -4.25
C GLY A 126 16.28 -6.93 -3.13
N MET A 127 15.47 -5.95 -3.52
CA MET A 127 14.74 -5.07 -2.63
C MET A 127 13.36 -4.77 -3.20
N TYR A 128 12.33 -5.17 -2.45
CA TYR A 128 10.95 -4.81 -2.68
C TYR A 128 10.64 -3.54 -1.90
N LYS A 129 10.02 -2.56 -2.56
CA LYS A 129 9.51 -1.34 -1.94
C LYS A 129 8.01 -1.26 -2.20
N GLY A 130 7.20 -1.30 -1.15
CA GLY A 130 5.75 -1.39 -1.28
C GLY A 130 4.98 -0.60 -0.23
N LEU A 131 3.79 -0.14 -0.61
CA LEU A 131 2.79 0.35 0.34
C LEU A 131 1.96 -0.80 0.88
N ASN A 132 2.06 -1.08 2.18
CA ASN A 132 1.71 -2.39 2.70
C ASN A 132 0.73 -2.41 3.87
N THR A 133 0.21 -1.26 4.33
CA THR A 133 -0.85 -1.26 5.34
C THR A 133 -1.71 -0.01 5.28
N LEU A 134 -3.03 -0.20 5.36
CA LEU A 134 -3.99 0.81 5.79
C LEU A 134 -4.58 0.36 7.13
N LYS A 135 -4.38 1.17 8.17
CA LYS A 135 -5.00 0.95 9.48
C LYS A 135 -6.07 2.00 9.73
N PHE A 136 -7.28 1.55 10.00
CA PHE A 136 -8.43 2.40 10.33
C PHE A 136 -8.61 2.46 11.85
N ASP A 137 -8.45 3.64 12.42
CA ASP A 137 -8.68 3.89 13.84
C ASP A 137 -9.93 4.77 13.99
N PHE A 138 -10.97 4.21 14.62
CA PHE A 138 -12.23 4.90 14.87
C PHE A 138 -12.29 5.45 16.29
N HIS A 139 -12.66 6.72 16.42
CA HIS A 139 -12.91 7.35 17.70
C HIS A 139 -14.28 8.02 17.70
N SER A 140 -15.20 7.53 18.54
CA SER A 140 -16.51 8.14 18.73
C SER A 140 -16.59 8.89 20.05
N SER A 141 -17.14 10.09 20.04
CA SER A 141 -17.41 10.88 21.24
C SER A 141 -18.79 11.51 21.18
N LYS A 142 -19.41 11.76 22.34
CA LYS A 142 -20.66 12.51 22.41
C LYS A 142 -20.37 13.99 22.17
N VAL A 143 -21.14 14.63 21.29
CA VAL A 143 -21.09 16.08 21.13
C VAL A 143 -21.67 16.71 22.39
N GLY A 144 -20.81 17.37 23.17
CA GLY A 144 -21.23 18.20 24.28
C GLY A 144 -22.00 19.42 23.76
N TYR A 145 -23.12 19.74 24.39
CA TYR A 145 -23.81 21.00 24.16
C TYR A 145 -22.91 22.14 24.65
N GLN A 146 -22.46 23.02 23.75
CA GLN A 146 -21.91 24.32 24.13
C GLN A 146 -23.01 25.37 23.92
N PRO A 147 -23.63 25.91 24.99
CA PRO A 147 -24.49 27.08 24.86
C PRO A 147 -23.66 28.26 24.34
N GLY A 148 -24.26 29.06 23.46
CA GLY A 148 -23.60 29.99 22.56
C GLY A 148 -22.54 30.91 23.19
N LEU A 149 -21.48 31.15 22.43
CA LEU A 149 -20.77 32.42 22.47
C LEU A 149 -21.82 33.50 22.14
N GLY A 150 -22.25 34.25 23.15
CA GLY A 150 -23.18 35.35 22.99
C GLY A 150 -22.66 36.31 21.93
N GLN A 151 -23.45 36.52 20.88
CA GLN A 151 -23.28 37.68 20.02
C GLN A 151 -23.69 38.88 20.86
N VAL A 152 -22.70 39.60 21.41
CA VAL A 152 -22.92 40.91 22.00
C VAL A 152 -23.32 41.83 20.86
N ILE A 153 -24.62 42.11 20.75
CA ILE A 153 -25.13 43.26 20.00
C ILE A 153 -24.71 44.47 20.82
N GLY A 154 -23.64 45.14 20.38
CA GLY A 154 -23.26 46.44 20.91
C GLY A 154 -24.07 47.50 20.19
N ASP A 155 -25.13 47.99 20.84
CA ASP A 155 -25.67 49.32 20.59
C ASP A 155 -24.98 50.28 21.57
N GLN A 156 -24.09 51.14 21.07
CA GLN A 156 -23.90 52.55 21.47
C GLN A 156 -23.17 53.30 20.35
#